data_AF-A0A3D4FNK8-F1
#
_entry.id   AF-A0A3D4FNK8-F1
#
_cell.length_a   1.000
_cell.length_b   1.000
_cell.length_c   1.000
_cell.angle_alpha   90.00
_cell.angle_beta   90.00
_cell.angle_gamma   90.00
#
_symmetry.space_group_name_H-M   'P 1'
#
loop_
_entity.id
_entity.type
_entity.pdbx_description
1 polymer ?
#
loop_
_entity_poly.entity_id
_entity_poly.type
_entity_poly.pdbx_seq_one_letter_code
_entity_poly.pdbx_strand_id
1 'polypeptide(L)'
;VVVMNRPSLDKFEKTLVKGGLLIIDSNLVDRDIERTDIEVIKIPAQDEATKVGSSQIANMVLLGALVAKTQIVSMDELLEALRGHGKEKFFEINKKALEIGASYTK
;
A
#
# COMPACT_ATOMS: atom_id res chain seq x y z
N VAL A 1 3.04 -7.94 5.07
CA VAL A 1 1.87 -8.43 4.30
C VAL A 1 1.06 -7.23 3.85
N VAL A 2 0.61 -7.20 2.59
CA VAL A 2 -0.30 -6.17 2.07
C VAL A 2 -1.62 -6.84 1.69
N VAL A 3 -2.75 -6.30 2.14
CA VAL A 3 -4.09 -6.84 1.83
C VAL A 3 -4.98 -5.76 1.24
N MET A 4 -5.67 -6.12 0.15
CA MET A 4 -6.55 -5.22 -0.62
C MET A 4 -8.00 -5.71 -0.62
N ASN A 5 -8.34 -6.66 0.25
CA ASN A 5 -9.70 -7.18 0.42
C ASN A 5 -9.77 -8.04 1.68
N ARG A 6 -11.00 -8.25 2.17
CA ARG A 6 -11.28 -9.07 3.34
C ARG A 6 -10.74 -10.51 3.26
N PRO A 7 -10.93 -11.30 2.18
CA PRO A 7 -10.41 -12.67 2.12
C PRO A 7 -8.89 -12.77 2.28
N SER A 8 -8.15 -11.78 1.78
CA SER A 8 -6.70 -11.72 1.96
C SER A 8 -6.32 -11.46 3.42
N LEU A 9 -7.06 -10.59 4.12
CA LEU A 9 -6.86 -10.39 5.55
C LEU A 9 -7.08 -11.71 6.31
N ASP A 10 -8.21 -12.36 6.09
CA ASP A 10 -8.58 -13.61 6.77
C ASP A 10 -7.53 -14.72 6.56
N LYS A 11 -6.97 -14.80 5.36
CA LYS A 11 -5.97 -15.80 5.01
C LYS A 11 -4.57 -15.47 5.57
N PHE A 12 -4.15 -14.22 5.52
CA PHE A 12 -2.74 -13.86 5.72
C PHE A 12 -2.43 -13.18 7.06
N GLU A 13 -3.42 -12.66 7.79
CA GLU A 13 -3.20 -12.04 9.12
C GLU A 13 -2.46 -13.00 10.07
N LYS A 14 -2.88 -14.26 10.10
CA LYS A 14 -2.29 -15.31 10.96
C LYS A 14 -0.87 -15.74 10.52
N THR A 15 -0.46 -15.40 9.31
CA THR A 15 0.88 -15.75 8.78
C THR A 15 1.96 -14.76 9.21
N LEU A 16 1.57 -13.60 9.74
CA LEU A 16 2.52 -12.62 10.25
C LEU A 16 3.18 -13.10 11.54
N VAL A 17 4.51 -12.97 11.57
CA VAL A 17 5.31 -13.10 12.78
C VAL A 17 5.00 -11.95 13.74
N LYS A 18 5.29 -12.14 15.03
CA LYS A 18 5.20 -11.07 16.03
C LYS A 18 6.03 -9.86 15.60
N GLY A 19 5.45 -8.66 15.72
CA GLY A 19 6.03 -7.41 15.23
C GLY A 19 6.02 -7.25 13.71
N GLY A 20 5.44 -8.18 12.96
CA GLY A 20 5.32 -8.10 11.52
C GLY A 20 4.41 -6.95 11.08
N LEU A 21 4.63 -6.48 9.85
CA LEU A 21 3.89 -5.35 9.28
C LEU A 21 2.69 -5.82 8.43
N LEU A 22 1.50 -5.31 8.74
CA LEU A 22 0.28 -5.45 7.98
C LEU A 22 -0.14 -4.09 7.39
N ILE A 23 -0.21 -3.99 6.07
CA ILE A 23 -0.75 -2.83 5.35
C ILE A 23 -2.09 -3.21 4.73
N ILE A 24 -3.11 -2.40 4.95
CA ILE A 24 -4.50 -2.72 4.64
C ILE A 24 -5.15 -1.58 3.87
N ASP A 25 -5.86 -1.92 2.80
CA ASP A 25 -6.88 -1.05 2.20
C ASP A 25 -8.12 -1.01 3.09
N SER A 26 -8.31 0.07 3.85
CA SER A 26 -9.43 0.22 4.77
C SER A 26 -10.77 0.46 4.06
N ASN A 27 -10.79 0.74 2.76
CA ASN A 27 -12.04 0.83 2.00
C ASN A 27 -12.61 -0.56 1.69
N LEU A 28 -11.77 -1.59 1.57
CA LEU A 28 -12.15 -2.92 1.10
C LEU A 28 -12.12 -4.00 2.19
N VAL A 29 -11.76 -3.62 3.41
CA VAL A 29 -11.70 -4.49 4.58
C VAL A 29 -12.61 -3.93 5.65
N ASP A 30 -13.70 -4.66 5.91
CA ASP A 30 -14.84 -4.25 6.73
C ASP A 30 -14.82 -4.84 8.16
N ARG A 31 -13.74 -5.52 8.55
CA ARG A 31 -13.54 -6.01 9.90
C ARG A 31 -12.27 -5.49 10.54
N ASP A 32 -12.25 -5.48 11.86
CA ASP A 32 -11.06 -5.15 12.62
C ASP A 32 -10.00 -6.25 12.61
N ILE A 33 -8.77 -5.83 12.92
CA ILE A 33 -7.60 -6.70 13.09
C ILE A 33 -7.70 -7.36 14.46
N GLU A 34 -7.57 -8.67 14.52
CA GLU A 34 -7.66 -9.45 15.76
C GLU A 34 -6.31 -9.50 16.49
N ARG A 35 -5.21 -9.47 15.73
CA ARG A 35 -3.85 -9.51 16.28
C ARG A 35 -3.46 -8.15 16.87
N THR A 36 -2.99 -8.16 18.11
CA THR A 36 -2.50 -6.97 18.84
C THR A 36 -0.98 -6.87 18.93
N ASP A 37 -0.26 -7.87 18.43
CA ASP A 37 1.20 -7.98 18.49
C ASP A 37 1.88 -7.76 17.13
N ILE A 38 1.17 -7.17 16.18
CA ILE A 38 1.66 -6.79 14.85
C ILE A 38 1.54 -5.29 14.64
N GLU A 39 2.32 -4.74 13.72
CA GLU A 39 2.17 -3.36 13.29
C GLU A 39 1.12 -3.28 12.19
N VAL A 40 0.19 -2.32 12.28
CA VAL A 40 -0.91 -2.17 11.33
C VAL A 40 -0.92 -0.75 10.76
N ILE A 41 -0.93 -0.65 9.43
CA ILE A 41 -1.14 0.60 8.70
C ILE A 41 -2.42 0.46 7.87
N LYS A 42 -3.48 1.17 8.27
CA LYS A 42 -4.76 1.23 7.54
C LYS A 42 -4.75 2.46 6.64
N ILE A 43 -4.99 2.27 5.34
CA ILE A 43 -5.01 3.35 4.34
C ILE A 43 -6.30 3.24 3.54
N PRO A 44 -7.09 4.33 3.38
CA PRO A 44 -8.23 4.36 2.48
C PRO A 44 -7.75 4.47 1.02
N ALA A 45 -7.14 3.41 0.51
CA ALA A 45 -6.37 3.44 -0.72
C ALA A 45 -7.23 3.70 -1.96
N GLN A 46 -8.49 3.25 -1.97
CA GLN A 46 -9.42 3.54 -3.06
C GLN A 46 -9.75 5.03 -3.14
N ASP A 47 -9.99 5.65 -1.99
CA ASP A 47 -10.33 7.08 -1.92
C ASP A 47 -9.12 7.92 -2.31
N GLU A 48 -7.93 7.60 -1.78
CA GLU A 48 -6.70 8.32 -2.14
C GLU A 48 -6.40 8.20 -3.63
N ALA A 49 -6.46 7.00 -4.19
CA ALA A 49 -6.25 6.75 -5.61
C ALA A 49 -7.24 7.50 -6.50
N THR A 50 -8.51 7.57 -6.08
CA THR A 50 -9.55 8.32 -6.79
C THR A 50 -9.26 9.82 -6.84
N LYS A 51 -8.75 10.42 -5.75
CA LYS A 51 -8.38 11.84 -5.72
C LYS A 51 -7.27 12.18 -6.73
N VAL A 52 -6.37 11.23 -7.01
CA VAL A 52 -5.26 11.44 -7.95
C VAL A 52 -5.63 11.12 -9.39
N GLY A 53 -6.70 10.35 -9.61
CA GLY A 53 -7.33 10.19 -10.92
C GLY A 53 -8.00 8.84 -11.19
N SER A 54 -7.71 7.77 -10.44
CA SER A 54 -8.40 6.48 -10.64
C SER A 54 -8.28 5.56 -9.43
N SER A 55 -9.38 4.95 -9.00
CA SER A 55 -9.34 3.88 -7.98
C SER A 55 -8.51 2.67 -8.41
N GLN A 56 -8.31 2.44 -9.71
CA GLN A 56 -7.52 1.30 -10.22
C GLN A 56 -6.05 1.33 -9.82
N ILE A 57 -5.53 2.47 -9.35
CA ILE A 57 -4.14 2.62 -8.89
C ILE A 57 -3.99 2.58 -7.37
N ALA A 58 -5.01 2.13 -6.63
CA ALA A 58 -4.95 1.96 -5.17
C ALA A 58 -3.79 1.07 -4.70
N ASN A 59 -3.40 0.08 -5.51
CA ASN A 59 -2.22 -0.75 -5.22
C ASN A 59 -0.92 0.06 -5.16
N MET A 60 -0.78 1.14 -5.95
CA MET A 60 0.38 2.04 -5.89
C MET A 60 0.41 2.82 -4.57
N VAL A 61 -0.74 3.21 -4.03
CA VAL A 61 -0.81 3.84 -2.71
C VAL A 61 -0.27 2.89 -1.64
N LEU A 62 -0.73 1.64 -1.62
CA LEU A 62 -0.24 0.67 -0.63
C LEU A 62 1.23 0.30 -0.83
N LEU A 63 1.71 0.25 -2.08
CA LEU A 63 3.12 0.02 -2.40
C LEU A 63 4.01 1.15 -1.87
N GLY A 64 3.56 2.40 -2.01
CA GLY A 64 4.27 3.56 -1.46
C GLY A 64 4.46 3.46 0.05
N ALA A 65 3.41 3.04 0.77
CA ALA A 65 3.49 2.79 2.21
C ALA A 65 4.43 1.62 2.54
N LEU A 66 4.38 0.52 1.78
CA LEU A 66 5.27 -0.61 1.99
C LEU A 66 6.74 -0.19 1.89
N VAL A 67 7.10 0.52 0.81
CA VAL A 67 8.48 0.93 0.56
C VAL A 67 8.93 1.96 1.58
N ALA A 68 8.10 2.96 1.90
CA ALA A 68 8.44 3.96 2.90
C ALA A 68 8.60 3.37 4.31
N LYS A 69 7.77 2.40 4.70
CA LYS A 69 7.87 1.78 6.03
C LYS A 69 9.05 0.81 6.14
N THR A 70 9.32 0.04 5.09
CA THR A 70 10.32 -1.05 5.14
C THR A 70 11.70 -0.63 4.67
N GLN A 71 11.80 0.43 3.86
CA GLN A 71 13.05 0.84 3.20
C GLN A 71 13.72 -0.32 2.43
N ILE A 72 12.94 -1.31 1.96
CA ILE A 72 13.45 -2.50 1.26
C ILE A 72 14.15 -2.13 -0.06
N VAL A 73 13.74 -1.01 -0.65
CA VAL A 73 14.36 -0.31 -1.78
C VAL A 73 14.19 1.19 -1.55
N SER A 74 14.98 2.01 -2.21
CA SER A 74 14.75 3.46 -2.19
C SER A 74 13.52 3.85 -3.04
N MET A 75 12.89 4.97 -2.71
CA MET A 75 11.79 5.50 -3.52
C MET A 75 12.26 5.88 -4.93
N ASP A 76 13.50 6.34 -5.07
CA ASP A 76 14.07 6.71 -6.37
C ASP A 76 14.25 5.49 -7.28
N GLU A 77 14.80 4.37 -6.76
CA GLU A 77 14.91 3.11 -7.51
C GLU A 77 13.53 2.59 -7.94
N LEU A 78 12.52 2.71 -7.08
CA LEU A 78 11.15 2.34 -7.44
C LEU A 78 10.59 3.21 -8.58
N LEU A 79 10.85 4.52 -8.54
CA LEU A 79 10.43 5.44 -9.59
C LEU A 79 11.16 5.18 -10.90
N GLU A 80 12.45 4.84 -10.88
CA GLU A 80 13.19 4.43 -12.07
C GLU A 80 12.62 3.15 -12.68
N ALA A 81 12.32 2.14 -11.87
CA ALA A 81 11.66 0.91 -12.33
C ALA A 81 10.31 1.21 -12.98
N LEU A 82 9.51 2.10 -12.39
CA LEU A 82 8.23 2.57 -12.94
C LEU A 82 8.39 3.29 -14.29
N ARG A 83 9.44 4.08 -14.48
CA ARG A 83 9.74 4.70 -15.79
C ARG A 83 10.12 3.64 -16.84
N GLY A 84 10.94 2.67 -16.46
CA GLY A 84 11.45 1.67 -17.40
C GLY A 84 10.43 0.61 -17.82
N HIS A 85 9.47 0.28 -16.94
CA HIS A 85 8.55 -0.86 -17.14
C HIS A 85 7.07 -0.45 -17.16
N GLY A 86 6.75 0.77 -16.73
CA GLY A 86 5.39 1.30 -16.72
C GLY A 86 4.96 1.89 -18.07
N LYS A 87 3.67 2.16 -18.20
CA LYS A 87 3.16 2.98 -19.32
C LYS A 87 3.40 4.44 -18.97
N GLU A 88 4.12 5.16 -19.82
CA GLU A 88 4.50 6.56 -19.62
C GLU A 88 3.32 7.46 -19.21
N LYS A 89 2.16 7.29 -19.85
CA LYS A 89 0.93 8.03 -19.53
C LYS A 89 0.43 7.88 -18.08
N PHE A 90 0.84 6.82 -17.38
CA PHE A 90 0.48 6.56 -15.99
C PHE A 90 1.63 6.85 -15.02
N PHE A 91 2.78 7.33 -15.49
CA PHE A 91 3.93 7.55 -14.63
C PHE A 91 3.62 8.60 -13.54
N GLU A 92 3.13 9.78 -13.91
CA GLU A 92 2.88 10.87 -12.95
C GLU A 92 1.77 10.51 -11.94
N ILE A 93 0.74 9.78 -12.38
CA ILE A 93 -0.33 9.38 -11.47
C ILE A 93 0.14 8.29 -10.49
N ASN A 94 0.94 7.32 -10.96
CA ASN A 94 1.53 6.29 -10.10
C ASN A 94 2.54 6.89 -9.13
N LYS A 95 3.38 7.83 -9.57
CA LYS A 95 4.32 8.57 -8.72
C LYS A 95 3.59 9.25 -7.56
N LYS A 96 2.54 10.03 -7.86
CA LYS A 96 1.75 10.70 -6.82
C LYS A 96 1.07 9.71 -5.87
N ALA A 97 0.56 8.59 -6.39
CA ALA A 97 -0.03 7.55 -5.54
C ALA A 97 1.00 6.94 -4.58
N LEU A 98 2.23 6.66 -5.04
CA LEU A 98 3.33 6.21 -4.17
C LEU A 98 3.64 7.23 -3.07
N GLU A 99 3.74 8.52 -3.43
CA GLU A 99 4.03 9.60 -2.48
C GLU A 99 2.95 9.73 -1.40
N ILE A 100 1.67 9.62 -1.79
CA ILE A 100 0.54 9.60 -0.85
C ILE A 100 0.67 8.41 0.10
N GLY A 101 0.89 7.22 -0.45
CA GLY A 101 1.14 6.01 0.34
C GLY A 101 2.24 6.16 1.37
N ALA A 102 3.38 6.71 0.95
CA ALA A 102 4.53 6.96 1.80
C ALA A 102 4.24 7.93 2.96
N SER A 103 3.29 8.86 2.80
CA SER A 103 2.92 9.79 3.87
C SER A 103 2.20 9.13 5.05
N TYR A 104 1.61 7.95 4.88
CA TYR A 104 0.92 7.20 5.94
C TYR A 104 1.87 6.46 6.90
N THR A 105 3.19 6.54 6.66
CA THR A 105 4.19 5.81 7.45
C THR A 105 5.07 6.72 8.30
N LYS A 106 4.79 8.02 8.31
CA LYS A 106 5.55 9.05 9.05
C LYS A 106 5.08 9.19 10.48
#